data_AF-A0A246HMV7-F1
#
_entry.id   AF-A0A246HMV7-F1
#
_cell.length_a   1.000
_cell.length_b   1.000
_cell.length_c   1.000
_cell.angle_alpha   90.00
_cell.angle_beta   90.00
_cell.angle_gamma   90.00
#
_symmetry.space_group_name_H-M   'P 1'
#
loop_
_entity.id
_entity.type
_entity.pdbx_description
1 polymer ?
#
loop_
_entity_poly.entity_id
_entity_poly.type
_entity_poly.pdbx_seq_one_letter_code
_entity_poly.pdbx_strand_id
1 'polypeptide(L)'
;MLLIFFAMLFGIPNSSPWFGLVFVYLMAAGLFIVGSMLWIALRSRRAALALSRTPPKRALHTREVKALEWFGQPERIVWRMPRGKVIDLEKAAQAAGNRPVVRTLRGPYREMVRARHHERHAFIGEVEVLMLPGADHSLRENNEADVLLCGTFAVVLALNGAWRIDQAPSLLR
;
A
#
# COMPACT_ATOMS: atom_id res chain seq x y z
N MET A 1 -26.78 10.67 8.36
CA MET A 1 -26.79 9.96 7.06
C MET A 1 -27.63 8.68 7.13
N LEU A 2 -27.25 7.68 7.94
CA LEU A 2 -27.97 6.39 8.03
C LEU A 2 -29.42 6.51 8.59
N LEU A 3 -29.65 7.43 9.54
CA LEU A 3 -30.99 7.77 10.05
C LEU A 3 -31.89 8.47 9.01
N ILE A 4 -31.33 9.38 8.21
CA ILE A 4 -32.04 10.09 7.13
C ILE A 4 -32.43 9.09 6.02
N PHE A 5 -31.55 8.12 5.77
CA PHE A 5 -31.80 7.03 4.83
C PHE A 5 -32.97 6.15 5.26
N PHE A 6 -33.01 5.72 6.53
CA PHE A 6 -34.17 4.97 7.04
C PHE A 6 -35.46 5.79 7.00
N ALA A 7 -35.40 7.09 7.34
CA ALA A 7 -36.55 7.97 7.25
C ALA A 7 -37.09 8.11 5.81
N MET A 8 -36.22 8.16 4.79
CA MET A 8 -36.63 8.15 3.38
C MET A 8 -37.16 6.77 2.93
N LEU A 9 -36.55 5.67 3.39
CA LEU A 9 -36.96 4.32 3.02
C LEU A 9 -38.34 3.95 3.59
N PHE A 10 -38.66 4.40 4.79
CA PHE A 10 -39.95 4.15 5.45
C PHE A 10 -40.99 5.28 5.23
N GLY A 11 -40.57 6.44 4.74
CA GLY A 11 -41.46 7.58 4.46
C GLY A 11 -41.99 7.64 3.02
N ILE A 12 -41.41 6.89 2.08
CA ILE A 12 -41.85 6.83 0.68
C ILE A 12 -42.78 5.61 0.49
N PRO A 13 -44.03 5.80 0.01
CA PRO A 13 -44.93 4.69 -0.29
C PRO A 13 -44.30 3.72 -1.30
N ASN A 14 -44.42 2.40 -1.06
CA ASN A 14 -43.85 1.36 -1.93
C ASN A 14 -44.29 1.43 -3.41
N SER A 15 -45.37 2.15 -3.72
CA SER A 15 -45.89 2.40 -5.06
C SER A 15 -45.29 3.63 -5.77
N SER A 16 -44.38 4.36 -5.13
CA SER A 16 -43.76 5.56 -5.69
C SER A 16 -42.55 5.21 -6.58
N PRO A 17 -42.42 5.80 -7.79
CA PRO A 17 -41.24 5.66 -8.65
C PRO A 17 -39.92 6.04 -7.96
N TRP A 18 -39.97 6.90 -6.94
CA TRP A 18 -38.83 7.37 -6.17
C TRP A 18 -38.25 6.30 -5.22
N PHE A 19 -39.05 5.32 -4.81
CA PHE A 19 -38.60 4.22 -3.95
C PHE A 19 -37.56 3.35 -4.67
N GLY A 20 -37.83 2.97 -5.93
CA GLY A 20 -36.88 2.22 -6.75
C GLY A 20 -35.58 2.97 -7.03
N LEU A 21 -35.64 4.30 -7.14
CA LEU A 21 -34.49 5.17 -7.43
C LEU A 21 -33.46 5.17 -6.29
N VAL A 22 -33.91 5.06 -5.03
CA VAL A 22 -33.02 4.93 -3.85
C VAL A 22 -32.21 3.63 -3.91
N PHE A 23 -32.82 2.52 -4.30
CA PHE A 23 -32.11 1.24 -4.46
C PHE A 23 -31.13 1.27 -5.63
N VAL A 24 -31.50 1.88 -6.76
CA VAL A 24 -30.59 2.06 -7.91
C VAL A 24 -29.38 2.90 -7.52
N TYR A 25 -29.59 3.99 -6.76
CA TYR A 25 -28.49 4.82 -6.27
C TYR A 25 -27.54 4.06 -5.35
N LEU A 26 -28.06 3.23 -4.45
CA LEU A 26 -27.23 2.38 -3.59
C LEU A 26 -26.45 1.33 -4.38
N MET A 27 -27.09 0.68 -5.35
CA MET A 27 -26.41 -0.29 -6.22
C MET A 27 -25.32 0.38 -7.05
N ALA A 28 -25.58 1.57 -7.60
CA ALA A 28 -24.60 2.35 -8.34
C ALA A 28 -23.42 2.78 -7.44
N ALA A 29 -23.70 3.26 -6.22
CA ALA A 29 -22.67 3.62 -5.25
C ALA A 29 -21.83 2.39 -4.83
N GLY A 30 -22.46 1.26 -4.58
CA GLY A 30 -21.78 -0.01 -4.28
C GLY A 30 -20.89 -0.48 -5.42
N LEU A 31 -21.41 -0.47 -6.66
CA LEU A 31 -20.66 -0.81 -7.87
C LEU A 31 -19.47 0.15 -8.09
N PHE A 32 -19.65 1.44 -7.84
CA PHE A 32 -18.59 2.43 -7.94
C PHE A 32 -17.47 2.18 -6.92
N ILE A 33 -17.81 1.88 -5.67
CA ILE A 33 -16.83 1.54 -4.63
C ILE A 33 -16.06 0.26 -5.01
N VAL A 34 -16.77 -0.80 -5.41
CA VAL A 34 -16.13 -2.07 -5.81
C VAL A 34 -15.27 -1.89 -7.06
N GLY A 35 -15.80 -1.17 -8.05
CA GLY A 35 -15.11 -0.88 -9.31
C GLY A 35 -13.84 -0.06 -9.10
N SER A 36 -13.90 1.00 -8.29
CA SER A 36 -12.74 1.83 -7.96
C SER A 36 -11.67 1.04 -7.18
N MET A 37 -12.06 0.20 -6.23
CA MET A 37 -11.13 -0.69 -5.51
C MET A 37 -10.44 -1.69 -6.44
N LEU A 38 -11.20 -2.30 -7.37
CA LEU A 38 -10.66 -3.23 -8.36
C LEU A 38 -9.70 -2.51 -9.31
N TRP A 39 -10.06 -1.32 -9.77
CA TRP A 39 -9.24 -0.49 -10.64
C TRP A 39 -7.89 -0.15 -10.00
N ILE A 40 -7.89 0.31 -8.74
CA ILE A 40 -6.67 0.61 -7.99
C ILE A 40 -5.79 -0.64 -7.87
N ALA A 41 -6.37 -1.80 -7.53
CA ALA A 41 -5.63 -3.05 -7.40
C ALA A 41 -5.01 -3.53 -8.72
N LEU A 42 -5.72 -3.34 -9.85
CA LEU A 42 -5.19 -3.67 -11.17
C LEU A 42 -4.08 -2.69 -11.58
N ARG A 43 -4.25 -1.41 -11.29
CA ARG A 43 -3.26 -0.37 -11.60
C ARG A 43 -1.97 -0.58 -10.81
N SER A 44 -2.07 -0.89 -9.51
CA SER A 44 -0.89 -1.17 -8.68
C SER A 44 -0.16 -2.42 -9.15
N ARG A 45 -0.89 -3.49 -9.50
CA ARG A 45 -0.29 -4.71 -10.05
C ARG A 45 0.43 -4.45 -11.36
N ARG A 46 -0.16 -3.67 -12.27
CA ARG A 46 0.48 -3.27 -13.53
C ARG A 46 1.73 -2.43 -13.29
N ALA A 47 1.68 -1.50 -12.33
CA ALA A 47 2.82 -0.66 -11.97
C ALA A 47 3.97 -1.48 -11.34
N ALA A 48 3.67 -2.43 -10.45
CA ALA A 48 4.65 -3.36 -9.89
C ALA A 48 5.31 -4.22 -10.98
N LEU A 49 4.52 -4.71 -11.94
CA LEU A 49 5.04 -5.45 -13.10
C LEU A 49 5.87 -4.56 -14.03
N ALA A 50 5.51 -3.29 -14.21
CA ALA A 50 6.34 -2.34 -14.95
C ALA A 50 7.66 -2.10 -14.22
N LEU A 51 7.62 -1.96 -12.89
CA LEU A 51 8.82 -1.80 -12.06
C LEU A 51 9.73 -3.02 -12.15
N SER A 52 9.19 -4.24 -12.16
CA SER A 52 10.00 -5.46 -12.28
C SER A 52 10.78 -5.55 -13.60
N ARG A 53 10.30 -4.88 -14.65
CA ARG A 53 10.93 -4.81 -15.99
C ARG A 53 11.96 -3.69 -16.14
N THR A 54 12.02 -2.73 -15.21
CA THR A 54 13.06 -1.70 -15.24
C THR A 54 14.44 -2.33 -15.10
N PRO A 55 15.54 -1.64 -15.46
CA PRO A 55 16.88 -2.11 -15.10
C PRO A 55 17.08 -2.00 -13.58
N PRO A 56 17.74 -2.99 -12.93
CA PRO A 56 18.08 -2.89 -11.52
C PRO A 56 19.13 -1.78 -11.32
N LYS A 57 18.99 -1.00 -10.24
CA LYS A 57 19.97 0.02 -9.88
C LYS A 57 21.25 -0.62 -9.33
N ARG A 58 21.07 -1.61 -8.46
CA ARG A 58 22.15 -2.37 -7.80
C ARG A 58 21.63 -3.64 -7.15
N ALA A 59 22.53 -4.52 -6.74
CA ALA A 59 22.20 -5.63 -5.85
C ALA A 59 21.84 -5.13 -4.44
N LEU A 60 21.00 -5.90 -3.75
CA LEU A 60 20.69 -5.67 -2.33
C LEU A 60 21.95 -5.86 -1.49
N HIS A 61 22.25 -4.89 -0.61
CA HIS A 61 23.47 -4.92 0.19
C HIS A 61 23.28 -5.77 1.45
N THR A 62 24.34 -6.43 1.94
CA THR A 62 24.26 -7.32 3.12
C THR A 62 23.71 -6.62 4.38
N ARG A 63 24.00 -5.32 4.54
CA ARG A 63 23.46 -4.51 5.65
C ARG A 63 21.95 -4.29 5.54
N GLU A 64 21.44 -4.13 4.33
CA GLU A 64 19.99 -3.97 4.08
C GLU A 64 19.26 -5.28 4.29
N VAL A 65 19.88 -6.41 3.92
CA VAL A 65 19.36 -7.75 4.23
C VAL A 65 19.19 -7.93 5.73
N LYS A 66 20.24 -7.67 6.52
CA LYS A 66 20.19 -7.77 7.99
C LYS A 66 19.13 -6.85 8.59
N ALA A 67 18.95 -5.65 8.04
CA ALA A 67 17.91 -4.74 8.51
C ALA A 67 16.51 -5.26 8.17
N LEU A 68 16.29 -5.79 6.96
CA LEU A 68 15.03 -6.43 6.57
C LEU A 68 14.70 -7.65 7.44
N GLU A 69 15.69 -8.49 7.75
CA GLU A 69 15.55 -9.62 8.68
C GLU A 69 15.16 -9.12 10.07
N TRP A 70 15.83 -8.08 10.58
CA TRP A 70 15.50 -7.48 11.88
C TRP A 70 14.07 -6.95 11.92
N PHE A 71 13.63 -6.25 10.87
CA PHE A 71 12.25 -5.79 10.73
C PHE A 71 11.26 -6.94 10.55
N GLY A 72 11.68 -8.06 9.96
CA GLY A 72 10.85 -9.24 9.71
C GLY A 72 10.61 -10.13 10.91
N GLN A 73 11.32 -9.93 12.03
CA GLN A 73 11.11 -10.70 13.25
C GLN A 73 9.69 -10.44 13.81
N PRO A 74 8.79 -11.44 13.74
CA PRO A 74 7.37 -11.24 14.05
C PRO A 74 7.10 -10.91 15.52
N GLU A 75 8.04 -11.26 16.41
CA GLU A 75 7.99 -10.93 17.84
C GLU A 75 8.32 -9.46 18.13
N ARG A 76 8.90 -8.72 17.17
CA ARG A 76 9.32 -7.32 17.34
C ARG A 76 8.42 -6.33 16.63
N ILE A 77 8.07 -6.58 15.37
CA ILE A 77 7.25 -5.67 14.57
C ILE A 77 6.32 -6.47 13.65
N VAL A 78 5.00 -6.32 13.86
CA VAL A 78 4.00 -6.96 13.00
C VAL A 78 3.70 -6.06 11.82
N TRP A 79 4.31 -6.37 10.68
CA TRP A 79 3.99 -5.70 9.41
C TRP A 79 2.70 -6.26 8.86
N ARG A 80 1.71 -5.40 8.60
CA ARG A 80 0.45 -5.83 7.98
C ARG A 80 0.42 -5.39 6.52
N MET A 81 0.13 -6.36 5.67
CA MET A 81 -0.14 -6.16 4.25
C MET A 81 -1.47 -5.39 4.14
N PRO A 82 -1.65 -4.63 3.05
CA PRO A 82 -2.89 -4.06 2.51
C PRO A 82 -4.23 -4.83 2.65
N ARG A 83 -4.22 -6.08 3.15
CA ARG A 83 -5.40 -6.96 3.24
C ARG A 83 -5.42 -7.72 4.58
N GLY A 84 -4.85 -7.15 5.64
CA GLY A 84 -4.79 -7.75 6.98
C GLY A 84 -3.89 -8.98 7.14
N LYS A 85 -3.20 -9.44 6.09
CA LYS A 85 -2.22 -10.53 6.22
C LYS A 85 -0.95 -9.99 6.86
N VAL A 86 -0.41 -10.68 7.86
CA VAL A 86 0.92 -10.36 8.38
C VAL A 86 1.94 -10.60 7.25
N ILE A 87 2.73 -9.58 6.91
CA ILE A 87 3.87 -9.71 6.01
C ILE A 87 5.03 -10.21 6.84
N ASP A 88 5.45 -11.41 6.52
CA ASP A 88 6.78 -11.88 6.87
C ASP A 88 7.76 -11.23 5.87
N LEU A 89 8.47 -10.19 6.34
CA LEU A 89 9.43 -9.45 5.50
C LEU A 89 10.58 -10.34 5.02
N GLU A 90 10.92 -11.39 5.78
CA GLU A 90 11.93 -12.37 5.39
C GLU A 90 11.42 -13.16 4.18
N LYS A 91 10.18 -13.67 4.24
CA LYS A 91 9.53 -14.31 3.09
C LYS A 91 9.31 -13.35 1.92
N ALA A 92 9.03 -12.08 2.18
CA ALA A 92 8.87 -11.06 1.15
C ALA A 92 10.21 -10.77 0.44
N ALA A 93 11.32 -10.76 1.19
CA ALA A 93 12.67 -10.65 0.63
C ALA A 93 13.05 -11.91 -0.18
N GLN A 94 12.68 -13.11 0.30
CA GLN A 94 12.84 -14.35 -0.48
C GLN A 94 12.01 -14.34 -1.77
N ALA A 95 10.81 -13.75 -1.74
CA ALA A 95 9.96 -13.58 -2.92
C ALA A 95 10.54 -12.59 -3.96
N ALA A 96 11.51 -11.76 -3.58
CA ALA A 96 12.28 -10.94 -4.53
C ALA A 96 13.32 -11.76 -5.33
N GLY A 97 13.43 -13.08 -5.06
CA GLY A 97 14.23 -14.05 -5.78
C GLY A 97 15.61 -14.32 -5.14
N ASN A 98 16.35 -15.28 -5.71
CA ASN A 98 17.65 -15.72 -5.18
C ASN A 98 18.76 -14.64 -5.22
N ARG A 99 18.56 -13.57 -5.99
CA ARG A 99 19.45 -12.41 -6.07
C ARG A 99 18.59 -11.14 -5.99
N PRO A 100 18.16 -10.72 -4.80
CA PRO A 100 17.31 -9.55 -4.65
C PRO A 100 18.04 -8.31 -5.17
N VAL A 101 17.32 -7.52 -5.98
CA VAL A 101 17.83 -6.29 -6.60
C VAL A 101 17.05 -5.08 -6.15
N VAL A 102 17.75 -3.96 -6.02
CA VAL A 102 17.18 -2.66 -5.67
C VAL A 102 16.83 -1.92 -6.95
N ARG A 103 15.64 -1.31 -6.95
CA ARG A 103 15.11 -0.57 -8.08
C ARG A 103 14.77 0.85 -7.64
N THR A 104 14.90 1.80 -8.55
CA THR A 104 14.47 3.18 -8.28
C THR A 104 12.99 3.32 -8.61
N LEU A 105 12.22 3.84 -7.66
CA LEU A 105 10.82 4.20 -7.81
C LEU A 105 10.68 5.71 -7.62
N ARG A 106 10.01 6.38 -8.56
CA ARG A 106 9.77 7.83 -8.49
C ARG A 106 8.28 8.13 -8.58
N GLY A 107 7.83 9.11 -7.81
CA GLY A 107 6.47 9.61 -7.90
C GLY A 107 5.96 10.34 -6.66
N PRO A 108 4.75 10.89 -6.74
CA PRO A 108 4.08 11.50 -5.59
C PRO A 108 3.73 10.43 -4.56
N TYR A 109 3.81 10.78 -3.27
CA TYR A 109 3.31 9.93 -2.20
C TYR A 109 1.79 10.07 -2.10
N ARG A 110 1.08 8.96 -1.92
CA ARG A 110 -0.35 8.93 -1.63
C ARG A 110 -0.62 7.89 -0.57
N GLU A 111 -1.52 8.22 0.35
CA GLU A 111 -1.98 7.31 1.38
C GLU A 111 -3.47 7.02 1.20
N MET A 112 -3.84 5.75 1.20
CA MET A 112 -5.24 5.34 1.23
C MET A 112 -5.53 4.62 2.53
N VAL A 113 -6.55 5.09 3.26
CA VAL A 113 -7.02 4.46 4.50
C VAL A 113 -8.27 3.65 4.20
N ARG A 114 -8.26 2.34 4.51
CA ARG A 114 -9.46 1.50 4.39
C ARG A 114 -10.24 1.42 5.71
N ALA A 115 -11.55 1.72 5.60
CA ALA A 115 -12.44 2.14 6.68
C ALA A 115 -12.73 1.15 7.82
N ARG A 116 -12.21 -0.09 7.83
CA ARG A 116 -12.52 -1.06 8.91
C ARG A 116 -11.41 -1.31 9.92
N HIS A 117 -10.15 -1.03 9.60
CA HIS A 117 -9.01 -1.33 10.50
C HIS A 117 -7.96 -0.23 10.57
N HIS A 118 -8.21 0.96 9.99
CA HIS A 118 -7.18 1.99 9.82
C HIS A 118 -5.89 1.45 9.15
N GLU A 119 -6.05 0.44 8.29
CA GLU A 119 -4.95 -0.08 7.49
C GLU A 119 -4.57 1.01 6.47
N ARG A 120 -3.39 1.57 6.67
CA ARG A 120 -2.80 2.63 5.84
C ARG A 120 -2.04 1.98 4.70
N HIS A 121 -2.42 2.31 3.48
CA HIS A 121 -1.75 1.87 2.28
C HIS A 121 -0.96 3.03 1.71
N ALA A 122 0.37 2.90 1.74
CA ALA A 122 1.24 3.88 1.12
C ALA A 122 1.46 3.53 -0.36
N PHE A 123 1.47 4.55 -1.20
CA PHE A 123 1.80 4.47 -2.61
C PHE A 123 2.85 5.50 -2.95
N ILE A 124 3.81 5.13 -3.79
CA ILE A 124 4.69 6.08 -4.48
C ILE A 124 4.40 5.96 -5.97
N GLY A 125 3.87 7.03 -6.55
CA GLY A 125 3.25 7.00 -7.87
C GLY A 125 2.02 6.08 -7.85
N GLU A 126 2.14 4.94 -8.52
CA GLU A 126 1.08 3.93 -8.62
C GLU A 126 1.47 2.58 -8.00
N VAL A 127 2.69 2.48 -7.47
CA VAL A 127 3.18 1.25 -6.82
C VAL A 127 2.83 1.31 -5.34
N GLU A 128 2.19 0.24 -4.85
CA GLU A 128 1.94 0.07 -3.43
C GLU A 128 3.25 -0.23 -2.72
N VAL A 129 3.56 0.55 -1.69
CA VAL A 129 4.82 0.47 -0.96
C VAL A 129 4.58 0.20 0.52
N LEU A 130 5.51 -0.54 1.11
CA LEU A 130 5.61 -0.66 2.56
C LEU A 130 6.65 0.35 3.05
N MET A 131 6.15 1.37 3.76
CA MET A 131 6.97 2.35 4.46
C MET A 131 7.44 1.77 5.79
N LEU A 132 8.73 1.81 6.04
CA LEU A 132 9.34 1.42 7.31
C LEU A 132 9.39 2.64 8.26
N PRO A 133 9.59 2.44 9.58
CA PRO A 133 9.43 3.51 10.55
C PRO A 133 10.45 4.64 10.32
N GLY A 134 9.99 5.88 10.43
CA GLY A 134 10.81 7.08 10.22
C GLY A 134 11.02 7.49 8.76
N ALA A 135 10.60 6.66 7.79
CA ALA A 135 10.68 7.02 6.37
C ALA A 135 9.71 8.15 6.00
N ASP A 136 8.58 8.25 6.70
CA ASP A 136 7.57 9.29 6.56
C ASP A 136 8.12 10.71 6.78
N HIS A 137 9.06 10.88 7.71
CA HIS A 137 9.73 12.16 7.94
C HIS A 137 10.56 12.67 6.76
N SER A 138 10.89 11.79 5.80
CA SER A 138 11.69 12.12 4.63
C SER A 138 10.86 12.31 3.35
N LEU A 139 9.52 12.36 3.46
CA LEU A 139 8.63 12.55 2.31
C LEU A 139 8.75 13.96 1.72
N ARG A 140 8.65 14.02 0.39
CA ARG A 140 8.63 15.24 -0.42
C ARG A 140 7.46 15.19 -1.40
N GLU A 141 7.17 16.30 -2.09
CA GLU A 141 6.14 16.32 -3.14
C GLU A 141 6.45 15.32 -4.27
N ASN A 142 7.72 15.26 -4.69
CA ASN A 142 8.24 14.27 -5.63
C ASN A 142 9.27 13.40 -4.92
N ASN A 143 8.93 12.12 -4.74
CA ASN A 143 9.77 11.18 -4.03
C ASN A 143 10.60 10.35 -5.02
N GLU A 144 11.83 10.07 -4.63
CA GLU A 144 12.70 9.06 -5.21
C GLU A 144 13.06 8.06 -4.12
N ALA A 145 12.57 6.83 -4.28
CA ALA A 145 12.76 5.73 -3.36
C ALA A 145 13.60 4.62 -3.99
N ASP A 146 14.56 4.10 -3.24
CA ASP A 146 15.20 2.83 -3.55
C ASP A 146 14.36 1.73 -2.90
N VAL A 147 13.83 0.82 -3.72
CA VAL A 147 12.85 -0.17 -3.27
C VAL A 147 13.25 -1.59 -3.64
N LEU A 148 12.85 -2.54 -2.80
CA LEU A 148 12.87 -3.97 -3.09
C LEU A 148 11.47 -4.41 -3.51
N LEU A 149 11.33 -4.98 -4.71
CA LEU A 149 10.04 -5.47 -5.17
C LEU A 149 9.75 -6.87 -4.62
N CYS A 150 8.67 -7.01 -3.86
CA CYS A 150 8.24 -8.24 -3.19
C CYS A 150 6.93 -8.75 -3.80
N GLY A 151 6.96 -9.11 -5.07
CA GLY A 151 5.77 -9.53 -5.83
C GLY A 151 4.92 -8.34 -6.28
N THR A 152 3.80 -8.06 -5.59
CA THR A 152 2.84 -7.01 -6.01
C THR A 152 3.01 -5.67 -5.29
N PHE A 153 3.87 -5.61 -4.28
CA PHE A 153 4.19 -4.40 -3.52
C PHE A 153 5.71 -4.26 -3.41
N ALA A 154 6.19 -3.08 -3.02
CA ALA A 154 7.62 -2.84 -2.84
C ALA A 154 7.95 -2.37 -1.41
N VAL A 155 9.04 -2.82 -0.84
CA VAL A 155 9.55 -2.35 0.46
C VAL A 155 10.51 -1.20 0.22
N VAL A 156 10.32 -0.08 0.92
CA VAL A 156 11.20 1.08 0.81
C VAL A 156 12.48 0.85 1.62
N LEU A 157 13.62 0.85 0.94
CA LEU A 157 14.95 0.68 1.55
C LEU A 157 15.65 2.02 1.77
N ALA A 158 15.41 3.00 0.90
CA ALA A 158 15.85 4.37 1.10
C ALA A 158 14.86 5.34 0.45
N LEU A 159 14.80 6.56 0.98
CA LEU A 159 13.90 7.60 0.50
C LEU A 159 14.63 8.95 0.43
N ASN A 160 14.57 9.58 -0.75
CA ASN A 160 15.05 10.94 -1.02
C ASN A 160 16.50 11.22 -0.59
N GLY A 161 17.33 10.17 -0.45
CA GLY A 161 18.68 10.24 0.09
C GLY A 161 18.78 10.66 1.57
N ALA A 162 17.64 10.90 2.23
CA ALA A 162 17.57 11.40 3.61
C ALA A 162 17.30 10.28 4.63
N TRP A 163 16.57 9.24 4.22
CA TRP A 163 16.30 8.08 5.07
C TRP A 163 16.80 6.80 4.41
N ARG A 164 17.33 5.88 5.21
CA ARG A 164 17.79 4.56 4.77
C ARG A 164 17.53 3.50 5.84
N ILE A 165 17.19 2.30 5.39
CA ILE A 165 16.86 1.15 6.23
C ILE A 165 18.03 0.69 7.11
N ASP A 166 19.27 0.84 6.64
CA ASP A 166 20.47 0.49 7.42
C ASP A 166 20.69 1.38 8.64
N GLN A 167 20.03 2.55 8.68
CA GLN A 167 20.04 3.48 9.82
C GLN A 167 18.78 3.35 10.68
N ALA A 168 17.77 2.63 10.23
CA ALA A 168 16.48 2.57 10.90
C ALA A 168 16.51 1.84 12.27
N PRO A 169 17.32 0.78 12.51
CA PRO A 169 17.43 0.18 13.84
C PRO A 169 17.95 1.14 14.92
N SER A 170 18.76 2.14 14.55
CA SER A 170 19.20 3.19 15.48
C SER A 170 18.15 4.27 15.72
N LEU A 171 17.15 4.41 14.85
CA LEU A 171 16.06 5.38 14.97
C LEU A 171 14.89 4.88 15.83
N LEU A 172 14.92 3.62 16.24
CA LEU A 172 13.90 2.97 17.09
C LEU A 172 14.32 2.82 18.56
N ARG A 173 15.47 3.39 18.95
CA ARG A 173 15.89 3.56 20.34
C ARG A 173 15.47 4.92 20.85
#